data_AF-A0A7H0GWS7-F1
#
_entry.id   AF-A0A7H0GWS7-F1
#
_cell.length_a   1.000
_cell.length_b   1.000
_cell.length_c   1.000
_cell.angle_alpha   90.00
_cell.angle_beta   90.00
_cell.angle_gamma   90.00
#
_symmetry.space_group_name_H-M   'P 1'
#
loop_
_entity.id
_entity.type
_entity.pdbx_description
1 polymer ?
#
loop_
_entity_poly.entity_id
_entity_poly.type
_entity_poly.pdbx_seq_one_letter_code
_entity_poly.pdbx_strand_id
1 'polypeptide(L)'
;MSISQSAAATHLNASLEILKGNITNGKTPALGNINGWSELLETGGDPAYKTIADDLRELEGVINTGDANQVSSQLLTLAEHINSVVDGATPNFIDQLHELAQALSDAARQLQPVQG
;
A
#
# COMPACT_ATOMS: atom_id res chain seq x y z
N MET A 1 -21.72 -6.51 5.17
CA MET A 1 -20.81 -7.60 5.59
C MET A 1 -19.57 -6.91 6.12
N SER A 2 -19.27 -7.00 7.42
CA SER A 2 -18.05 -6.42 7.96
C SER A 2 -16.88 -7.29 7.51
N ILE A 3 -16.05 -6.79 6.59
CA ILE A 3 -14.76 -7.41 6.33
C ILE A 3 -13.96 -7.28 7.62
N SER A 4 -13.68 -8.39 8.28
CA SER A 4 -12.82 -8.41 9.46
C SER A 4 -11.48 -7.78 9.08
N GLN A 5 -10.94 -6.96 9.98
CA GLN A 5 -9.72 -6.20 9.74
C GLN A 5 -8.53 -7.04 9.26
N SER A 6 -8.44 -8.31 9.67
CA SER A 6 -7.45 -9.29 9.19
C SER A 6 -7.61 -9.72 7.72
N ALA A 7 -8.82 -9.68 7.17
CA ALA A 7 -9.08 -10.01 5.77
C ALA A 7 -8.62 -8.89 4.82
N ALA A 8 -8.63 -7.63 5.28
CA ALA A 8 -8.13 -6.49 4.50
C ALA A 8 -6.60 -6.52 4.33
N ALA A 9 -5.85 -6.85 5.39
CA ALA A 9 -4.40 -7.07 5.34
C ALA A 9 -4.02 -8.26 4.44
N THR A 10 -4.74 -9.38 4.57
CA THR A 10 -4.52 -10.58 3.74
C THR A 10 -4.76 -10.33 2.25
N HIS A 11 -5.83 -9.61 1.89
CA HIS A 11 -6.16 -9.30 0.49
C HIS A 11 -5.12 -8.38 -0.17
N LEU A 12 -4.60 -7.43 0.60
CA LEU A 12 -3.54 -6.54 0.14
C LEU A 12 -2.24 -7.28 -0.11
N ASN A 13 -1.79 -8.10 0.83
CA ASN A 13 -0.57 -8.88 0.65
C ASN A 13 -0.67 -9.75 -0.61
N ALA A 14 -1.80 -10.43 -0.81
CA ALA A 14 -2.06 -11.21 -2.02
C ALA A 14 -2.01 -10.35 -3.31
N SER A 15 -2.36 -9.08 -3.24
CA SER A 15 -2.43 -8.20 -4.41
C SER A 15 -1.12 -7.52 -4.74
N LEU A 16 -0.31 -7.26 -3.71
CA LEU A 16 1.09 -6.88 -3.84
C LEU A 16 1.93 -8.07 -4.35
N GLU A 17 1.60 -9.31 -3.96
CA GLU A 17 2.21 -10.51 -4.55
C GLU A 17 1.88 -10.70 -6.05
N ILE A 18 0.76 -10.18 -6.55
CA ILE A 18 0.45 -10.23 -7.98
C ILE A 18 1.31 -9.19 -8.76
N LEU A 19 1.63 -8.04 -8.16
CA LEU A 19 2.55 -7.06 -8.76
C LEU A 19 3.96 -7.63 -8.99
N LYS A 20 4.42 -8.56 -8.12
CA LYS A 20 5.72 -9.26 -8.21
C LYS A 20 5.93 -9.99 -9.53
N GLY A 21 4.89 -10.65 -10.06
CA GLY A 21 5.04 -11.55 -11.20
C GLY A 21 5.00 -10.86 -12.56
N ASN A 22 4.23 -9.78 -12.66
CA ASN A 22 4.06 -9.00 -13.88
C ASN A 22 3.28 -7.72 -13.54
N ILE A 23 3.96 -6.58 -13.44
CA ILE A 23 3.34 -5.29 -13.08
C ILE A 23 2.14 -4.95 -13.99
N THR A 24 2.21 -5.32 -15.27
CA THR A 24 1.16 -5.08 -16.27
C THR A 24 -0.09 -5.91 -15.99
N ASN A 25 0.08 -7.17 -15.58
CA ASN A 25 -1.04 -8.06 -15.23
C ASN A 25 -1.51 -7.84 -13.77
N GLY A 26 -0.63 -7.37 -12.89
CA GLY A 26 -0.91 -7.09 -11.49
C GLY A 26 -1.49 -5.70 -11.23
N LYS A 27 -1.47 -4.81 -12.22
CA LYS A 27 -1.99 -3.45 -12.12
C LYS A 27 -3.44 -3.40 -11.64
N THR A 28 -4.36 -4.10 -12.31
CA THR A 28 -5.79 -4.07 -11.95
C THR A 28 -6.07 -4.56 -10.53
N PRO A 29 -5.58 -5.75 -10.09
CA PRO A 29 -5.79 -6.18 -8.71
C PRO A 29 -5.09 -5.29 -7.69
N ALA A 30 -3.91 -4.74 -8.00
CA ALA A 30 -3.22 -3.79 -7.12
C ALA A 30 -4.03 -2.51 -6.90
N LEU A 31 -4.49 -1.88 -7.98
CA LEU A 31 -5.30 -0.67 -7.92
C LEU A 31 -6.61 -0.89 -7.14
N GLY A 32 -7.24 -2.07 -7.31
CA GLY A 32 -8.44 -2.43 -6.54
C GLY A 32 -8.20 -2.52 -5.03
N ASN A 33 -7.01 -2.98 -4.61
CA ASN A 33 -6.68 -3.06 -3.19
C ASN A 33 -6.27 -1.70 -2.62
N ILE A 34 -5.50 -0.91 -3.37
CA ILE A 34 -5.10 0.44 -2.95
C ILE A 34 -6.34 1.32 -2.75
N ASN A 35 -7.33 1.22 -3.64
CA ASN A 35 -8.63 1.89 -3.46
C ASN A 35 -9.33 1.44 -2.18
N GLY A 36 -9.42 0.12 -1.93
CA GLY A 36 -10.07 -0.40 -0.72
C GLY A 36 -9.41 0.05 0.59
N TRP A 37 -8.08 0.20 0.60
CA TRP A 37 -7.35 0.77 1.75
C TRP A 37 -7.59 2.25 1.92
N SER A 38 -7.58 3.01 0.83
CA SER A 38 -7.88 4.44 0.85
C SER A 38 -9.27 4.68 1.43
N GLU A 39 -10.29 3.94 0.98
CA GLU A 39 -11.65 4.01 1.51
C GLU A 39 -11.72 3.64 3.00
N LEU A 40 -11.04 2.55 3.42
CA LEU A 40 -10.99 2.13 4.82
C LEU A 40 -10.42 3.23 5.72
N LEU A 41 -9.30 3.83 5.33
CA LEU A 41 -8.59 4.85 6.09
C LEU A 41 -9.39 6.15 6.20
N GLU A 42 -10.14 6.52 5.15
CA GLU A 42 -11.05 7.66 5.20
C GLU A 42 -12.18 7.50 6.22
N THR A 43 -12.57 6.26 6.53
CA THR A 43 -13.58 6.01 7.58
C THR A 43 -13.02 6.15 9.01
N GLY A 44 -11.70 6.16 9.18
CA GLY A 44 -11.04 6.12 10.49
C GLY A 44 -11.05 7.45 11.25
N GLY A 45 -11.39 8.57 10.61
CA GLY A 45 -11.59 9.88 11.27
C GLY A 45 -10.33 10.55 11.84
N ASP A 46 -9.15 9.97 11.62
CA ASP A 46 -7.86 10.51 12.06
C ASP A 46 -7.16 11.24 10.88
N PRO A 47 -6.66 12.47 11.06
CA PRO A 47 -5.86 13.15 10.05
C PRO A 47 -4.67 12.32 9.54
N ALA A 48 -4.08 11.50 10.41
CA ALA A 48 -3.03 10.55 10.05
C ALA A 48 -3.47 9.59 8.92
N TYR A 49 -4.66 9.00 9.05
CA TYR A 49 -5.19 8.07 8.05
C TYR A 49 -5.56 8.77 6.75
N LYS A 50 -6.02 10.02 6.83
CA LYS A 50 -6.29 10.82 5.64
C LYS A 50 -5.02 11.03 4.82
N THR A 51 -3.91 11.36 5.47
CA THR A 51 -2.62 11.53 4.79
C THR A 51 -2.20 10.24 4.09
N ILE A 52 -2.29 9.09 4.76
CA ILE A 52 -1.96 7.79 4.17
C ILE A 52 -2.88 7.46 2.98
N ALA A 53 -4.18 7.78 3.07
CA ALA A 53 -5.12 7.59 1.98
C ALA A 53 -4.79 8.46 0.76
N ASP A 54 -4.32 9.68 0.97
CA ASP A 54 -3.90 10.58 -0.11
C ASP A 54 -2.61 10.07 -0.79
N ASP A 55 -1.66 9.52 -0.02
CA ASP A 55 -0.45 8.89 -0.58
C ASP A 55 -0.74 7.61 -1.37
N LEU A 56 -1.72 6.81 -0.90
CA LEU A 56 -2.19 5.62 -1.61
C LEU A 56 -2.76 6.01 -2.99
N ARG A 57 -3.50 7.11 -3.07
CA ARG A 57 -4.00 7.65 -4.36
C ARG A 57 -2.88 8.15 -5.27
N GLU A 58 -1.82 8.72 -4.72
CA GLU A 58 -0.63 9.06 -5.50
C GLU A 58 0.03 7.81 -6.09
N LEU A 59 0.16 6.75 -5.29
CA LEU A 59 0.67 5.46 -5.74
C LEU A 59 -0.16 4.88 -6.90
N GLU A 60 -1.49 5.03 -6.90
CA GLU A 60 -2.32 4.64 -8.05
C GLU A 60 -1.93 5.38 -9.33
N GLY A 61 -1.65 6.69 -9.22
CA GLY A 61 -1.15 7.50 -10.33
C GLY A 61 0.19 6.98 -10.85
N VAL A 62 1.12 6.66 -9.94
CA VAL A 62 2.45 6.13 -10.30
C VAL A 62 2.34 4.74 -10.95
N ILE A 63 1.55 3.83 -10.40
CA ILE A 63 1.26 2.52 -11.00
C ILE A 63 0.68 2.68 -12.42
N ASN A 64 -0.09 3.74 -12.65
CA ASN A 64 -0.66 4.01 -13.96
C ASN A 64 0.38 4.35 -15.04
N THR A 65 1.56 4.87 -14.66
CA THR A 65 2.66 5.17 -15.58
C THR A 65 3.30 3.90 -16.16
N GLY A 66 3.26 2.78 -15.42
CA GLY A 66 3.93 1.54 -15.79
C GLY A 66 5.46 1.55 -15.60
N ASP A 67 6.04 2.62 -15.04
CA ASP A 67 7.48 2.70 -14.76
C ASP A 67 7.80 1.99 -13.44
N ALA A 68 8.43 0.83 -13.52
CA ALA A 68 8.77 0.01 -12.36
C ALA A 68 9.70 0.71 -11.35
N ASN A 69 10.59 1.60 -11.80
CA ASN A 69 11.49 2.33 -10.90
C ASN A 69 10.72 3.38 -10.11
N GLN A 70 9.81 4.10 -10.77
CA GLN A 70 8.94 5.08 -10.09
C GLN A 70 8.00 4.38 -9.11
N VAL A 71 7.40 3.25 -9.52
CA VAL A 71 6.54 2.45 -8.63
C VAL A 71 7.34 1.95 -7.43
N SER A 72 8.53 1.38 -7.63
CA SER A 72 9.40 0.93 -6.53
C SER A 72 9.73 2.07 -5.55
N SER A 73 10.10 3.24 -6.05
CA SER A 73 10.40 4.40 -5.21
C SER A 73 9.18 4.85 -4.41
N GLN A 74 8.02 4.98 -5.04
CA GLN A 74 6.80 5.43 -4.37
C GLN A 74 6.34 4.43 -3.29
N LEU A 75 6.45 3.13 -3.56
CA LEU A 75 6.15 2.09 -2.58
C LEU A 75 7.02 2.20 -1.32
N LEU A 76 8.32 2.45 -1.49
CA LEU A 76 9.24 2.61 -0.36
C LEU A 76 8.92 3.86 0.46
N THR A 77 8.73 5.01 -0.21
CA THR A 77 8.37 6.28 0.45
C THR A 77 7.07 6.16 1.24
N LEU A 78 6.05 5.51 0.66
CA LEU A 78 4.77 5.29 1.35
C LEU A 78 4.94 4.38 2.57
N ALA A 79 5.74 3.31 2.47
CA ALA A 79 6.01 2.43 3.61
C ALA A 79 6.71 3.16 4.76
N GLU A 80 7.69 4.00 4.46
CA GLU A 80 8.38 4.83 5.45
C GLU A 80 7.43 5.83 6.11
N HIS A 81 6.57 6.47 5.31
CA HIS A 81 5.61 7.43 5.82
C HIS A 81 4.57 6.78 6.73
N ILE A 82 4.01 5.62 6.34
CA ILE A 82 3.07 4.87 7.18
C ILE A 82 3.70 4.57 8.53
N ASN A 83 4.93 4.04 8.57
CA ASN A 83 5.65 3.75 9.81
C ASN A 83 5.87 5.01 10.66
N SER A 84 6.15 6.15 10.05
CA SER A 84 6.30 7.42 10.78
C SER A 84 4.99 7.95 11.35
N VAL A 85 3.86 7.64 10.72
CA VAL A 85 2.54 8.17 11.09
C VAL A 85 1.87 7.31 12.16
N VAL A 86 2.01 5.99 12.09
CA VAL A 86 1.46 5.06 13.10
C VAL A 86 2.04 5.27 14.50
N ASP A 87 3.27 5.74 14.63
CA ASP A 87 3.88 6.09 15.93
C ASP A 87 3.10 7.21 16.68
N GLY A 88 2.29 8.00 15.97
CA GLY A 88 1.51 9.11 16.53
C GLY A 88 -0.02 9.01 16.33
N ALA A 89 -0.51 7.98 15.65
CA ALA A 89 -1.93 7.83 15.30
C ALA A 89 -2.76 7.24 16.45
N THR A 90 -4.08 7.37 16.35
CA THR A 90 -4.99 6.58 17.21
C THR A 90 -4.72 5.07 17.06
N PRO A 91 -5.01 4.24 18.08
CA PRO A 91 -4.68 2.81 18.06
C PRO A 91 -5.47 1.97 17.04
N ASN A 92 -6.37 2.60 16.28
CA ASN A 92 -7.15 1.91 15.26
C ASN A 92 -6.23 1.61 14.07
N PHE A 93 -6.32 0.42 13.50
CA PHE A 93 -5.60 0.06 12.29
C PHE A 93 -4.06 0.04 12.38
N ILE A 94 -3.43 0.25 13.56
CA ILE A 94 -1.96 0.28 13.71
C ILE A 94 -1.31 -1.01 13.17
N ASP A 95 -1.77 -2.18 13.62
CA ASP A 95 -1.22 -3.46 13.18
C ASP A 95 -1.37 -3.63 11.67
N GLN A 96 -2.54 -3.27 11.14
CA GLN A 96 -2.87 -3.33 9.72
C GLN A 96 -2.00 -2.39 8.89
N LEU A 97 -1.69 -1.20 9.42
CA LEU A 97 -0.82 -0.23 8.78
C LEU A 97 0.65 -0.69 8.80
N HIS A 98 1.11 -1.34 9.86
CA HIS A 98 2.42 -2.00 9.85
C HIS A 98 2.49 -3.12 8.81
N GLU A 99 1.46 -3.96 8.72
CA GLU A 99 1.38 -5.03 7.70
C GLU A 99 1.38 -4.44 6.27
N LEU A 100 0.64 -3.35 6.04
CA LEU A 100 0.66 -2.61 4.77
C LEU A 100 2.06 -2.07 4.48
N ALA A 101 2.71 -1.41 5.43
CA ALA A 101 4.06 -0.86 5.24
C ALA A 101 5.10 -1.94 4.92
N GLN A 102 5.01 -3.11 5.57
CA GLN A 102 5.87 -4.26 5.26
C GLN A 102 5.65 -4.76 3.84
N ALA A 103 4.39 -4.98 3.46
CA ALA A 103 4.07 -5.50 2.12
C ALA A 103 4.49 -4.52 1.00
N LEU A 104 4.33 -3.20 1.23
CA LEU A 104 4.82 -2.17 0.30
C LEU A 104 6.35 -2.18 0.18
N SER A 105 7.07 -2.28 1.31
CA SER A 105 8.53 -2.36 1.33
C SER A 105 9.05 -3.58 0.57
N ASP A 106 8.39 -4.73 0.74
CA ASP A 106 8.76 -5.96 0.04
C ASP A 106 8.48 -5.86 -1.45
N ALA A 107 7.32 -5.30 -1.85
CA ALA A 107 7.02 -5.05 -3.25
C ALA A 107 8.01 -4.07 -3.89
N ALA A 108 8.40 -3.00 -3.17
CA ALA A 108 9.40 -2.05 -3.62
C ALA A 108 10.73 -2.73 -3.93
N ARG A 109 11.26 -3.53 -2.99
CA ARG A 109 12.53 -4.27 -3.13
C ARG A 109 12.51 -5.26 -4.29
N GLN A 110 11.37 -5.89 -4.55
CA GLN A 110 11.21 -6.86 -5.63
C GLN A 110 11.14 -6.19 -7.02
N LEU A 111 10.65 -4.94 -7.07
CA LEU A 111 10.60 -4.15 -8.31
C LEU A 111 11.93 -3.44 -8.60
N GLN A 112 12.82 -3.31 -7.61
CA GLN A 112 14.18 -2.83 -7.88
C GLN A 112 14.88 -3.82 -8.82
N PRO A 113 15.52 -3.34 -9.90
CA PRO A 113 16.32 -4.22 -10.73
C PRO A 113 17.38 -4.88 -9.86
N VAL A 114 17.48 -6.22 -9.92
CA VAL A 114 18.57 -6.96 -9.29
C VAL A 114 19.85 -6.38 -9.87
N GLN A 115 20.60 -5.61 -9.09
CA GLN A 115 21.94 -5.22 -9.49
C GLN A 115 22.77 -6.50 -9.46
N GLY A 116 23.01 -7.06 -10.65
CA GLY A 116 23.93 -8.17 -10.86
C GLY A 116 25.37 -7.76 -10.62
#